data_AF-A0A8J6TJR7-F1
#
_entry.id   AF-A0A8J6TJR7-F1
#
_cell.length_a   1.000
_cell.length_b   1.000
_cell.length_c   1.000
_cell.angle_alpha   90.00
_cell.angle_beta   90.00
_cell.angle_gamma   90.00
#
_symmetry.space_group_name_H-M   'P 1'
#
loop_
_entity.id
_entity.type
_entity.pdbx_description
1 polymer ?
#
loop_
_entity_poly.entity_id
_entity_poly.type
_entity_poly.pdbx_seq_one_letter_code
_entity_poly.pdbx_strand_id
1 'polypeptide(L)'
;MMAASTPLHPLGNRAGVLLSSVFGPYAQDDEYGSRTIDPMELYQNQVTRVQGVFSLRMFHRSFGLLMIQNNIDAPCTLLDFPTLDRFVHEIEHHSYDIVGISSIIPNLGKLKKMCRLVRKYLPNAAIVVGGHVANRGDIRDVIDADHIVKGDGIQWFRRFLGQDPTASVRHPAVYSAFGTRILGITLPDEPGDTAAILIPSVGCPVGCNFCSTSALFGGKGKFINFYETGDELFSVMCDLEEKLKVRSFFVMDENFLLHRKRALRLLELIEKNNRSWSMSVFSSARVLTSYTIEQLVKLGICWVWMGLEGEHSQYRKLNSVDTRALVRLLQAHGIRVLGSTILGLENHTPENIEQVVDYAVSHDTDFHQFMLYTPIPGTPLYEQHTGEGTLFSEAEFPAADAHGQYRFNYRHSHIHHGREEQYIVSAFQRDFEVNGPSLARLLRTLLKGWQRYKNHPEKCIRDRFAWEVKPLRTTYAGAVWAMKQWYRHNPGMAAKMDSLLKDIYREFGWKTRAIAPLIGKYAYSAIKHEEKRLANGWRYEPPAFYEKNAAALALEKAGSAALVPQTLKPTGMAYKPAPVLSCADKM
;
A
#
# COMPACT_ATOMS: atom_id res chain seq x y z
N MET A 1 -3.06 4.21 30.20
CA MET A 1 -2.06 3.34 30.86
C MET A 1 -0.71 4.01 30.73
N MET A 2 -0.03 4.30 31.84
CA MET A 2 1.35 4.80 31.82
C MET A 2 2.19 3.77 31.05
N ALA A 3 2.98 4.22 30.08
CA ALA A 3 3.88 3.34 29.36
C ALA A 3 4.83 2.71 30.38
N ALA A 4 4.76 1.40 30.56
CA ALA A 4 5.81 0.66 31.26
C ALA A 4 7.15 1.10 30.64
N SER A 5 8.10 1.49 31.48
CA SER A 5 9.43 1.93 31.04
C SER A 5 10.00 0.92 30.07
N THR A 6 10.19 1.31 28.81
CA THR A 6 10.82 0.44 27.80
C THR A 6 12.20 0.07 28.34
N PRO A 7 12.51 -1.23 28.51
CA PRO A 7 13.80 -1.63 29.06
C PRO A 7 14.92 -1.20 28.11
N LEU A 8 16.11 -0.95 28.65
CA LEU A 8 17.29 -0.67 27.84
C LEU A 8 17.96 -1.99 27.47
N HIS A 9 18.26 -2.21 26.20
CA HIS A 9 19.03 -3.35 25.75
C HIS A 9 20.49 -3.23 26.24
N PRO A 10 21.13 -4.29 26.78
CA PRO A 10 22.47 -4.20 27.37
C PRO A 10 23.56 -3.68 26.42
N LEU A 11 23.42 -3.95 25.12
CA LEU A 11 24.36 -3.48 24.10
C LEU A 11 24.03 -2.07 23.58
N GLY A 12 22.85 -1.53 23.92
CA GLY A 12 22.35 -0.25 23.44
C GLY A 12 22.50 -0.11 21.93
N ASN A 13 23.10 1.00 21.48
CA ASN A 13 23.31 1.30 20.07
C ASN A 13 24.28 0.36 19.33
N ARG A 14 24.98 -0.55 20.03
CA ARG A 14 25.89 -1.52 19.41
C ARG A 14 25.21 -2.85 19.04
N ALA A 15 23.96 -3.04 19.45
CA ALA A 15 23.21 -4.26 19.17
C ALA A 15 23.00 -4.47 17.66
N GLY A 16 23.29 -5.68 17.16
CA GLY A 16 22.94 -6.10 15.81
C GLY A 16 21.45 -6.42 15.70
N VAL A 17 20.74 -5.71 14.81
CA VAL A 17 19.29 -5.83 14.62
C VAL A 17 18.98 -6.51 13.29
N LEU A 18 18.15 -7.55 13.31
CA LEU A 18 17.45 -8.08 12.15
C LEU A 18 15.99 -7.62 12.20
N LEU A 19 15.51 -6.94 11.18
CA LEU A 19 14.10 -6.65 10.96
C LEU A 19 13.56 -7.53 9.85
N SER A 20 12.40 -8.16 10.05
CA SER A 20 11.79 -9.04 9.06
C SER A 20 10.28 -8.86 8.99
N SER A 21 9.71 -8.92 7.79
CA SER A 21 8.30 -9.31 7.63
C SER A 21 8.17 -10.82 7.70
N VAL A 22 6.93 -11.34 7.75
CA VAL A 22 6.71 -12.79 7.79
C VAL A 22 7.10 -13.48 6.48
N PHE A 23 7.37 -14.78 6.53
CA PHE A 23 7.79 -15.54 5.34
C PHE A 23 6.65 -15.89 4.36
N GLY A 24 7.00 -16.06 3.08
CA GLY A 24 6.11 -16.54 2.01
C GLY A 24 6.00 -18.07 1.95
N PRO A 25 5.04 -18.64 1.21
CA PRO A 25 4.30 -17.99 0.13
C PRO A 25 3.19 -17.05 0.63
N TYR A 26 2.82 -16.06 -0.18
CA TYR A 26 1.91 -14.98 0.18
C TYR A 26 0.61 -14.98 -0.63
N ALA A 27 0.51 -15.83 -1.64
CA ALA A 27 -0.69 -15.98 -2.47
C ALA A 27 -1.09 -17.45 -2.64
N GLN A 28 -0.50 -18.36 -1.85
CA GLN A 28 -0.75 -19.80 -1.90
C GLN A 28 -1.11 -20.33 -0.51
N ASP A 29 -1.99 -21.31 -0.48
CA ASP A 29 -2.39 -21.96 0.77
C ASP A 29 -1.24 -22.80 1.31
N ASP A 30 -1.04 -22.73 2.62
CA ASP A 30 -0.01 -23.49 3.33
C ASP A 30 -0.54 -23.95 4.70
N GLU A 31 0.30 -24.64 5.47
CA GLU A 31 -0.07 -25.12 6.81
C GLU A 31 -0.43 -23.99 7.80
N TYR A 32 -0.16 -22.73 7.44
CA TYR A 32 -0.46 -21.54 8.26
C TYR A 32 -1.75 -20.83 7.82
N GLY A 33 -2.53 -21.42 6.91
CA GLY A 33 -3.86 -20.97 6.50
C GLY A 33 -3.95 -20.54 5.04
N SER A 34 -5.14 -20.14 4.61
CA SER A 34 -5.34 -19.75 3.21
C SER A 34 -4.71 -18.39 2.90
N ARG A 35 -4.03 -18.31 1.76
CA ARG A 35 -3.55 -17.05 1.15
C ARG A 35 -4.07 -16.87 -0.26
N THR A 36 -4.67 -17.90 -0.83
CA THR A 36 -5.31 -17.81 -2.15
C THR A 36 -6.53 -16.89 -2.14
N ILE A 37 -7.24 -16.82 -1.00
CA ILE A 37 -8.42 -15.96 -0.80
C ILE A 37 -8.10 -14.55 -0.30
N ASP A 38 -6.88 -14.32 0.19
CA ASP A 38 -6.38 -13.02 0.66
C ASP A 38 -4.93 -12.78 0.17
N PRO A 39 -4.70 -12.76 -1.16
CA PRO A 39 -3.36 -12.55 -1.67
C PRO A 39 -2.89 -11.12 -1.32
N MET A 40 -1.57 -10.98 -1.16
CA MET A 40 -0.94 -9.70 -0.81
C MET A 40 -1.12 -8.57 -1.85
N GLU A 41 -1.62 -8.88 -3.05
CA GLU A 41 -1.97 -7.90 -4.07
C GLU A 41 -3.20 -7.07 -3.64
N LEU A 42 -2.99 -6.07 -2.77
CA LEU A 42 -4.05 -5.26 -2.13
C LEU A 42 -5.13 -4.78 -3.10
N TYR A 43 -4.74 -4.19 -4.23
CA TYR A 43 -5.68 -3.65 -5.21
C TYR A 43 -6.49 -4.75 -5.91
N GLN A 44 -5.91 -5.90 -6.21
CA GLN A 44 -6.65 -7.04 -6.76
C GLN A 44 -7.59 -7.63 -5.72
N ASN A 45 -7.10 -7.78 -4.49
CA ASN A 45 -7.82 -8.49 -3.45
C ASN A 45 -9.00 -7.66 -2.89
N GLN A 46 -8.79 -6.36 -2.66
CA GLN A 46 -9.75 -5.53 -1.92
C GLN A 46 -10.42 -4.44 -2.76
N VAL A 47 -9.96 -4.15 -3.98
CA VAL A 47 -10.44 -2.98 -4.76
C VAL A 47 -10.97 -3.37 -6.14
N THR A 48 -10.30 -4.29 -6.82
CA THR A 48 -10.63 -4.70 -8.19
C THR A 48 -10.85 -6.20 -8.27
N ARG A 49 -11.28 -6.79 -7.17
CA ARG A 49 -11.66 -8.21 -7.09
C ARG A 49 -12.68 -8.50 -8.18
N VAL A 50 -12.63 -9.70 -8.73
CA VAL A 50 -13.42 -10.19 -9.88
C VAL A 50 -13.19 -9.49 -11.23
N GLN A 51 -12.39 -8.42 -11.31
CA GLN A 51 -12.08 -7.80 -12.61
C GLN A 51 -11.07 -8.61 -13.46
N GLY A 52 -10.55 -9.73 -12.95
CA GLY A 52 -9.68 -10.66 -13.67
C GLY A 52 -8.42 -9.97 -14.21
N VAL A 53 -8.17 -10.12 -15.50
CA VAL A 53 -7.09 -9.45 -16.27
C VAL A 53 -7.15 -7.93 -16.26
N PHE A 54 -8.29 -7.33 -15.94
CA PHE A 54 -8.45 -5.87 -15.85
C PHE A 54 -8.12 -5.31 -14.47
N SER A 55 -7.85 -6.18 -13.49
CA SER A 55 -7.42 -5.76 -12.17
C SER A 55 -6.05 -5.08 -12.19
N LEU A 56 -5.94 -4.03 -11.37
CA LEU A 56 -4.67 -3.42 -11.03
C LEU A 56 -3.97 -4.26 -9.96
N ARG A 57 -2.76 -4.72 -10.28
CA ARG A 57 -1.96 -5.60 -9.43
C ARG A 57 -0.62 -4.95 -9.11
N MET A 58 -0.22 -4.95 -7.85
CA MET A 58 1.07 -4.45 -7.39
C MET A 58 1.33 -4.92 -5.96
N PHE A 59 2.57 -4.76 -5.51
CA PHE A 59 2.96 -5.01 -4.13
C PHE A 59 3.45 -3.73 -3.45
N HIS A 60 3.37 -3.71 -2.12
CA HIS A 60 3.85 -2.63 -1.28
C HIS A 60 4.90 -3.17 -0.30
N ARG A 61 5.98 -2.42 -0.07
CA ARG A 61 7.02 -2.77 0.91
C ARG A 61 6.49 -2.66 2.34
N SER A 62 7.17 -3.30 3.29
CA SER A 62 6.86 -3.17 4.71
C SER A 62 7.33 -1.81 5.26
N PHE A 63 6.57 -0.74 4.97
CA PHE A 63 6.96 0.64 5.30
C PHE A 63 7.30 0.86 6.76
N GLY A 64 6.61 0.20 7.69
CA GLY A 64 6.94 0.27 9.12
C GLY A 64 8.37 -0.19 9.44
N LEU A 65 8.84 -1.27 8.79
CA LEU A 65 10.20 -1.78 8.97
C LEU A 65 11.24 -0.84 8.35
N LEU A 66 10.96 -0.30 7.16
CA LEU A 66 11.82 0.69 6.50
C LEU A 66 11.95 1.97 7.34
N MET A 67 10.86 2.43 7.94
CA MET A 67 10.84 3.58 8.85
C MET A 67 11.69 3.29 10.09
N ILE A 68 11.57 2.12 10.72
CA ILE A 68 12.41 1.75 11.88
C ILE A 68 13.89 1.71 11.48
N GLN A 69 14.25 0.99 10.42
CA GLN A 69 15.64 0.86 9.96
C GLN A 69 16.30 2.23 9.71
N ASN A 70 15.56 3.17 9.12
CA ASN A 70 16.07 4.51 8.84
C ASN A 70 16.19 5.39 10.09
N ASN A 71 15.53 5.04 11.19
CA ASN A 71 15.44 5.86 12.39
C ASN A 71 16.17 5.31 13.62
N ILE A 72 16.90 4.21 13.46
CA ILE A 72 17.83 3.69 14.45
C ILE A 72 19.27 3.81 13.95
N ASP A 73 20.18 4.14 14.85
CA ASP A 73 21.61 4.25 14.53
C ASP A 73 22.37 2.92 14.73
N ALA A 74 21.72 1.93 15.35
CA ALA A 74 22.26 0.59 15.55
C ALA A 74 22.39 -0.15 14.21
N PRO A 75 23.39 -1.04 14.05
CA PRO A 75 23.53 -1.89 12.87
C PRO A 75 22.25 -2.68 12.59
N CYS A 76 21.62 -2.44 11.45
CA CYS A 76 20.32 -3.03 11.12
C CYS A 76 20.31 -3.65 9.74
N THR A 77 19.96 -4.93 9.68
CA THR A 77 19.60 -5.66 8.47
C THR A 77 18.08 -5.75 8.36
N LEU A 78 17.53 -5.50 7.18
CA LEU A 78 16.13 -5.67 6.84
C LEU A 78 16.00 -6.81 5.83
N LEU A 79 15.24 -7.84 6.18
CA LEU A 79 14.85 -8.93 5.31
C LEU A 79 13.33 -8.87 5.07
N ASP A 80 12.93 -8.20 3.99
CA ASP A 80 11.51 -8.02 3.65
C ASP A 80 11.07 -9.07 2.62
N PHE A 81 9.90 -9.64 2.83
CA PHE A 81 9.31 -10.73 2.05
C PHE A 81 10.19 -11.99 1.85
N PRO A 82 10.82 -12.54 2.91
CA PRO A 82 11.64 -13.73 2.75
C PRO A 82 10.82 -14.97 2.42
N THR A 83 11.42 -15.93 1.72
CA THR A 83 10.95 -17.33 1.83
C THR A 83 11.32 -17.88 3.20
N LEU A 84 10.67 -18.96 3.65
CA LEU A 84 11.02 -19.60 4.92
C LEU A 84 12.49 -20.01 4.94
N ASP A 85 12.97 -20.62 3.85
CA ASP A 85 14.37 -21.05 3.72
C ASP A 85 15.34 -19.86 3.77
N ARG A 86 15.02 -18.74 3.12
CA ARG A 86 15.88 -17.55 3.16
C ARG A 86 15.96 -16.96 4.57
N PHE A 87 14.85 -16.95 5.30
CA PHE A 87 14.82 -16.50 6.70
C PHE A 87 15.64 -17.42 7.60
N VAL A 88 15.45 -18.75 7.49
CA VAL A 88 16.23 -19.73 8.25
C VAL A 88 17.72 -19.60 7.95
N HIS A 89 18.09 -19.49 6.68
CA HIS A 89 19.49 -19.30 6.28
C HIS A 89 20.10 -18.05 6.93
N GLU A 90 19.35 -16.94 6.98
CA GLU A 90 19.83 -15.70 7.60
C GLU A 90 20.12 -15.87 9.09
N ILE A 91 19.18 -16.42 9.85
CA ILE A 91 19.32 -16.54 11.32
C ILE A 91 20.29 -17.67 11.74
N GLU A 92 20.58 -18.62 10.84
CA GLU A 92 21.53 -19.70 11.10
C GLU A 92 22.99 -19.28 10.84
N HIS A 93 23.22 -18.40 9.86
CA HIS A 93 24.57 -18.04 9.40
C HIS A 93 25.04 -16.65 9.87
N HIS A 94 24.15 -15.85 10.47
CA HIS A 94 24.47 -14.52 10.99
C HIS A 94 24.01 -14.38 12.44
N SER A 95 24.81 -13.70 13.25
CA SER A 95 24.48 -13.38 14.63
C SER A 95 23.70 -12.07 14.72
N TYR A 96 22.61 -12.08 15.48
CA TYR A 96 21.85 -10.88 15.84
C TYR A 96 21.56 -10.86 17.34
N ASP A 97 21.57 -9.68 17.93
CA ASP A 97 21.18 -9.47 19.33
C ASP A 97 19.67 -9.21 19.44
N ILE A 98 19.05 -8.71 18.37
CA ILE A 98 17.63 -8.38 18.32
C ILE A 98 17.05 -8.88 17.00
N VAL A 99 15.92 -9.59 17.07
CA VAL A 99 15.11 -9.95 15.90
C VAL A 99 13.72 -9.32 16.00
N GLY A 100 13.49 -8.28 15.21
CA GLY A 100 12.23 -7.59 15.05
C GLY A 100 11.37 -8.21 13.94
N ILE A 101 10.16 -8.68 14.26
CA ILE A 101 9.22 -9.26 13.29
C ILE A 101 7.95 -8.41 13.23
N SER A 102 7.59 -7.94 12.03
CA SER A 102 6.30 -7.29 11.78
C SER A 102 5.30 -8.29 11.23
N SER A 103 4.10 -8.36 11.83
CA SER A 103 3.04 -9.26 11.40
C SER A 103 1.63 -8.65 11.57
N ILE A 104 0.68 -9.27 10.89
CA ILE A 104 -0.76 -8.99 10.96
C ILE A 104 -1.50 -10.24 11.46
N ILE A 105 -2.75 -10.08 11.91
CA ILE A 105 -3.55 -11.18 12.47
C ILE A 105 -3.62 -12.41 11.53
N PRO A 106 -3.86 -12.26 10.21
CA PRO A 106 -3.81 -13.39 9.27
C PRO A 106 -2.52 -14.22 9.29
N ASN A 107 -1.40 -13.61 9.67
CA ASN A 107 -0.08 -14.24 9.64
C ASN A 107 0.38 -14.75 11.02
N LEU A 108 -0.54 -14.94 11.96
CA LEU A 108 -0.21 -15.40 13.31
C LEU A 108 0.50 -16.76 13.32
N GLY A 109 0.07 -17.72 12.49
CA GLY A 109 0.73 -19.02 12.38
C GLY A 109 2.19 -18.91 11.94
N LYS A 110 2.46 -18.08 10.92
CA LYS A 110 3.80 -17.82 10.40
C LYS A 110 4.68 -17.14 11.44
N LEU A 111 4.13 -16.17 12.16
CA LEU A 111 4.82 -15.52 13.27
C LEU A 111 5.23 -16.52 14.37
N LYS A 112 4.32 -17.42 14.80
CA LYS A 112 4.63 -18.48 15.78
C LYS A 112 5.82 -19.33 15.32
N LYS A 113 5.83 -19.72 14.04
CA LYS A 113 6.93 -20.49 13.43
C LYS A 113 8.25 -19.72 13.48
N MET A 114 8.24 -18.45 13.08
CA MET A 114 9.45 -17.62 13.08
C MET A 114 10.01 -17.43 14.49
N CYS A 115 9.17 -17.11 15.48
CA CYS A 115 9.61 -17.01 16.89
C CYS A 115 10.34 -18.27 17.36
N ARG A 116 9.76 -19.46 17.10
CA ARG A 116 10.38 -20.76 17.45
C ARG A 116 11.72 -20.97 16.76
N LEU A 117 11.84 -20.59 15.48
CA LEU A 117 13.08 -20.71 14.73
C LEU A 117 14.15 -19.74 15.26
N VAL A 118 13.78 -18.50 15.58
CA VAL A 118 14.71 -17.54 16.19
C VAL A 118 15.24 -18.08 17.52
N ARG A 119 14.38 -18.61 18.40
CA ARG A 119 14.84 -19.25 19.65
C ARG A 119 15.79 -20.42 19.42
N LYS A 120 15.57 -21.20 18.36
CA LYS A 120 16.42 -22.34 18.01
C LYS A 120 17.82 -21.90 17.55
N TYR A 121 17.90 -20.93 16.64
CA TYR A 121 19.16 -20.56 15.97
C TYR A 121 19.88 -19.38 16.65
N LEU A 122 19.13 -18.50 17.32
CA LEU A 122 19.61 -17.31 18.02
C LEU A 122 19.01 -17.25 19.44
N PRO A 123 19.33 -18.21 20.33
CA PRO A 123 18.68 -18.35 21.65
C PRO A 123 18.86 -17.13 22.56
N ASN A 124 19.90 -16.32 22.33
CA ASN A 124 20.20 -15.12 23.12
C ASN A 124 19.61 -13.84 22.53
N ALA A 125 19.03 -13.89 21.33
CA ALA A 125 18.48 -12.70 20.69
C ALA A 125 17.14 -12.31 21.32
N ALA A 126 16.96 -11.01 21.59
CA ALA A 126 15.68 -10.46 21.99
C ALA A 126 14.72 -10.47 20.80
N ILE A 127 13.57 -11.14 20.94
CA ILE A 127 12.51 -11.17 19.94
C ILE A 127 11.54 -10.02 20.20
N VAL A 128 11.43 -9.13 19.22
CA VAL A 128 10.52 -7.98 19.25
C VAL A 128 9.45 -8.17 18.19
N VAL A 129 8.19 -8.17 18.56
CA VAL A 129 7.07 -8.35 17.64
C VAL A 129 6.22 -7.09 17.58
N GLY A 130 5.96 -6.62 16.36
CA GLY A 130 5.11 -5.45 16.10
C GLY A 130 4.19 -5.65 14.90
N GLY A 131 3.58 -4.55 14.46
CA GLY A 131 2.53 -4.58 13.43
C GLY A 131 1.14 -4.80 14.03
N HIS A 132 0.12 -4.96 13.18
CA HIS A 132 -1.27 -5.05 13.63
C HIS A 132 -1.57 -6.28 14.50
N VAL A 133 -0.72 -7.32 14.47
CA VAL A 133 -0.85 -8.46 15.38
C VAL A 133 -0.73 -8.04 16.86
N ALA A 134 -0.01 -6.95 17.16
CA ALA A 134 0.19 -6.45 18.52
C ALA A 134 -1.10 -5.89 19.17
N ASN A 135 -2.17 -5.72 18.39
CA ASN A 135 -3.48 -5.36 18.95
C ASN A 135 -4.17 -6.51 19.68
N ARG A 136 -3.71 -7.74 19.47
CA ARG A 136 -4.25 -8.93 20.10
C ARG A 136 -3.78 -9.03 21.56
N GLY A 137 -4.72 -9.05 22.50
CA GLY A 137 -4.44 -8.96 23.94
C GLY A 137 -3.69 -10.15 24.53
N ASP A 138 -3.99 -11.36 24.05
CA ASP A 138 -3.40 -12.65 24.46
C ASP A 138 -2.14 -13.00 23.67
N ILE A 139 -1.61 -12.10 22.82
CA ILE A 139 -0.50 -12.44 21.92
C ILE A 139 0.73 -12.97 22.67
N ARG A 140 1.00 -12.47 23.89
CA ARG A 140 2.12 -12.94 24.73
C ARG A 140 2.00 -14.40 25.18
N ASP A 141 0.78 -14.91 25.27
CA ASP A 141 0.51 -16.31 25.65
C ASP A 141 0.62 -17.24 24.43
N VAL A 142 0.63 -16.66 23.23
CA VAL A 142 0.48 -17.36 21.96
C VAL A 142 1.79 -17.47 21.17
N ILE A 143 2.73 -16.54 21.39
CA ILE A 143 4.06 -16.54 20.77
C ILE A 143 5.16 -16.41 21.82
N ASP A 144 6.31 -17.01 21.55
CA ASP A 144 7.51 -16.81 22.35
C ASP A 144 8.25 -15.56 21.86
N ALA A 145 7.93 -14.41 22.45
CA ALA A 145 8.57 -13.13 22.17
C ALA A 145 8.81 -12.34 23.46
N ASP A 146 9.95 -11.67 23.54
CA ASP A 146 10.34 -10.89 24.72
C ASP A 146 9.54 -9.57 24.79
N HIS A 147 9.32 -8.95 23.63
CA HIS A 147 8.68 -7.65 23.52
C HIS A 147 7.55 -7.66 22.48
N ILE A 148 6.39 -7.13 22.88
CA ILE A 148 5.27 -6.83 21.98
C ILE A 148 5.12 -5.32 21.89
N VAL A 149 5.21 -4.78 20.67
CA VAL A 149 5.23 -3.35 20.40
C VAL A 149 3.93 -2.94 19.72
N LYS A 150 3.05 -2.29 20.49
CA LYS A 150 1.81 -1.67 19.99
C LYS A 150 2.04 -0.16 19.81
N GLY A 151 1.80 0.34 18.60
CA GLY A 151 1.96 1.76 18.26
C GLY A 151 3.28 2.06 17.54
N ASP A 152 3.94 3.15 17.95
CA ASP A 152 5.14 3.66 17.29
C ASP A 152 6.40 2.82 17.57
N GLY A 153 6.78 2.02 16.58
CA GLY A 153 8.00 1.21 16.63
C GLY A 153 9.28 2.03 16.61
N ILE A 154 9.30 3.24 16.03
CA ILE A 154 10.50 4.09 15.96
C ILE A 154 10.88 4.54 17.36
N GLN A 155 9.94 5.19 18.06
CA GLN A 155 10.15 5.64 19.43
C GLN A 155 10.46 4.49 20.37
N TRP A 156 9.83 3.33 20.18
CA TRP A 156 10.09 2.16 21.01
C TRP A 156 11.52 1.65 20.83
N PHE A 157 11.96 1.41 19.58
CA PHE A 157 13.31 0.94 19.30
C PHE A 157 14.39 1.94 19.76
N ARG A 158 14.16 3.24 19.59
CA ARG A 158 15.09 4.27 20.10
C ARG A 158 15.28 4.16 21.60
N ARG A 159 14.21 4.05 22.39
CA ARG A 159 14.32 3.83 23.85
C ARG A 159 15.05 2.53 24.17
N PHE A 160 14.68 1.45 23.48
CA PHE A 160 15.28 0.14 23.68
C PHE A 160 16.79 0.13 23.39
N LEU A 161 17.25 0.93 22.44
CA LEU A 161 18.66 1.07 22.05
C LEU A 161 19.41 2.19 22.79
N GLY A 162 18.74 2.93 23.68
CA GLY A 162 19.34 4.07 24.41
C GLY A 162 19.56 5.32 23.56
N GLN A 163 18.82 5.46 22.46
CA GLN A 163 18.79 6.65 21.60
C GLN A 163 17.69 7.62 22.06
N ASP A 164 17.77 8.88 21.61
CA ASP A 164 16.75 9.89 21.90
C ASP A 164 15.42 9.55 21.20
N PRO A 165 14.33 9.25 21.94
CA PRO A 165 13.04 8.93 21.34
C PRO A 165 12.37 10.14 20.68
N THR A 166 12.73 11.37 21.05
CA THR A 166 12.10 12.61 20.56
C THR A 166 12.74 13.19 19.31
N ALA A 167 13.87 12.62 18.87
CA ALA A 167 14.55 13.05 17.65
C ALA A 167 13.61 13.03 16.44
N SER A 168 13.78 13.98 15.52
CA SER A 168 12.98 14.04 14.29
C SER A 168 13.07 12.73 13.50
N VAL A 169 11.96 12.38 12.84
CA VAL A 169 11.89 11.18 12.00
C VAL A 169 12.56 11.44 10.65
N ARG A 170 13.46 10.55 10.26
CA ARG A 170 14.12 10.46 8.96
C ARG A 170 13.23 9.65 8.02
N HIS A 171 12.58 10.31 7.06
CA HIS A 171 11.71 9.64 6.09
C HIS A 171 12.56 8.86 5.06
N PRO A 172 12.27 7.56 4.82
CA PRO A 172 13.00 6.76 3.85
C PRO A 172 12.57 7.12 2.42
N ALA A 173 13.54 7.30 1.52
CA ALA A 173 13.27 7.52 0.10
C ALA A 173 12.88 6.20 -0.58
N VAL A 174 11.57 5.90 -0.62
CA VAL A 174 11.03 4.64 -1.14
C VAL A 174 9.84 4.88 -2.07
N TYR A 175 9.73 4.09 -3.14
CA TYR A 175 8.57 4.08 -4.01
C TYR A 175 7.35 3.46 -3.33
N SER A 176 6.16 3.94 -3.65
CA SER A 176 4.90 3.52 -3.02
C SER A 176 4.51 2.10 -3.38
N ALA A 177 4.96 1.57 -4.51
CA ALA A 177 4.64 0.23 -4.98
C ALA A 177 5.77 -0.32 -5.86
N PHE A 178 5.71 -1.62 -6.15
CA PHE A 178 6.59 -2.26 -7.13
C PHE A 178 5.86 -3.40 -7.86
N GLY A 179 6.34 -3.75 -9.05
CA GLY A 179 5.76 -4.82 -9.86
C GLY A 179 4.33 -4.50 -10.30
N THR A 180 4.06 -3.27 -10.74
CA THR A 180 2.72 -2.88 -11.19
C THR A 180 2.35 -3.60 -12.48
N ARG A 181 1.15 -4.19 -12.53
CA ARG A 181 0.65 -5.00 -13.65
C ARG A 181 -0.83 -4.75 -13.89
N ILE A 182 -1.21 -4.72 -15.17
CA ILE A 182 -2.60 -4.65 -15.61
C ILE A 182 -2.71 -5.15 -17.06
N LEU A 183 -3.83 -5.77 -17.45
CA LEU A 183 -4.03 -6.32 -18.81
C LEU A 183 -2.99 -7.38 -19.23
N GLY A 184 -2.36 -8.06 -18.26
CA GLY A 184 -1.25 -8.97 -18.54
C GLY A 184 0.08 -8.28 -18.90
N ILE A 185 0.16 -6.96 -18.71
CA ILE A 185 1.35 -6.16 -19.00
C ILE A 185 1.99 -5.72 -17.67
N THR A 186 3.28 -6.00 -17.51
CA THR A 186 4.10 -5.41 -16.44
C THR A 186 4.51 -4.01 -16.84
N LEU A 187 4.19 -3.02 -16.00
CA LEU A 187 4.62 -1.65 -16.18
C LEU A 187 6.07 -1.51 -15.68
N PRO A 188 6.87 -0.64 -16.33
CA PRO A 188 8.23 -0.36 -15.87
C PRO A 188 8.20 0.30 -14.49
N ASP A 189 9.11 -0.12 -13.60
CA ASP A 189 9.36 0.51 -12.30
C ASP A 189 10.52 1.54 -12.41
N GLU A 190 10.47 2.40 -13.44
CA GLU A 190 11.54 3.37 -13.72
C GLU A 190 11.44 4.61 -12.81
N PRO A 191 12.55 5.32 -12.54
CA PRO A 191 12.54 6.55 -11.76
C PRO A 191 11.53 7.57 -12.30
N GLY A 192 10.56 7.94 -11.47
CA GLY A 192 9.52 8.92 -11.79
C GLY A 192 8.19 8.36 -12.28
N ASP A 193 8.10 7.06 -12.58
CA ASP A 193 6.85 6.41 -13.01
C ASP A 193 5.97 5.98 -11.82
N THR A 194 6.60 5.60 -10.71
CA THR A 194 5.92 5.24 -9.46
C THR A 194 6.00 6.39 -8.44
N ALA A 195 4.91 6.65 -7.73
CA ALA A 195 4.87 7.68 -6.70
C ALA A 195 5.85 7.38 -5.54
N ALA A 196 6.38 8.40 -4.87
CA ALA A 196 7.04 8.19 -3.58
C ALA A 196 5.99 7.91 -2.50
N ILE A 197 6.35 7.07 -1.53
CA ILE A 197 5.59 6.99 -0.28
C ILE A 197 5.84 8.26 0.53
N LEU A 198 4.79 8.85 1.12
CA LEU A 198 4.92 9.91 2.12
C LEU A 198 4.11 9.49 3.34
N ILE A 199 4.72 9.53 4.53
CA ILE A 199 4.06 9.15 5.79
C ILE A 199 4.11 10.34 6.75
N PRO A 200 3.16 11.29 6.66
CA PRO A 200 3.10 12.47 7.52
C PRO A 200 2.80 12.16 8.99
N SER A 201 1.91 11.20 9.21
CA SER A 201 1.38 10.86 10.52
C SER A 201 0.83 9.42 10.51
N VAL A 202 0.63 8.86 11.70
CA VAL A 202 0.02 7.53 11.90
C VAL A 202 -1.04 7.58 13.00
N GLY A 203 -2.01 6.68 12.93
CA GLY A 203 -3.22 6.75 13.75
C GLY A 203 -4.27 7.68 13.14
N CYS A 204 -5.37 7.93 13.85
CA CYS A 204 -6.50 8.66 13.30
C CYS A 204 -7.24 9.46 14.38
N PRO A 205 -7.39 10.79 14.24
CA PRO A 205 -8.13 11.61 15.18
C PRO A 205 -9.62 11.23 15.29
N VAL A 206 -10.20 10.65 14.23
CA VAL A 206 -11.64 10.31 14.16
C VAL A 206 -11.94 8.95 14.80
N GLY A 207 -11.12 7.93 14.50
CA GLY A 207 -11.16 6.58 15.07
C GLY A 207 -12.50 5.83 14.97
N CYS A 208 -12.73 5.08 13.88
CA CYS A 208 -13.87 4.16 13.78
C CYS A 208 -13.75 3.02 14.80
N ASN A 209 -14.88 2.49 15.28
CA ASN A 209 -14.92 1.35 16.20
C ASN A 209 -14.35 0.05 15.60
N PHE A 210 -14.28 -0.08 14.26
CA PHE A 210 -13.71 -1.23 13.55
C PHE A 210 -12.26 -1.02 13.07
N CYS A 211 -11.71 0.19 13.20
CA CYS A 211 -10.44 0.54 12.54
C CYS A 211 -9.23 -0.01 13.30
N SER A 212 -8.56 -1.01 12.72
CA SER A 212 -7.35 -1.64 13.27
C SER A 212 -6.17 -0.67 13.40
N THR A 213 -6.01 0.27 12.46
CA THR A 213 -4.95 1.30 12.53
C THR A 213 -5.18 2.19 13.74
N SER A 214 -6.42 2.64 13.96
CA SER A 214 -6.75 3.48 15.11
C SER A 214 -6.46 2.74 16.42
N ALA A 215 -6.87 1.47 16.52
CA ALA A 215 -6.56 0.63 17.67
C ALA A 215 -5.05 0.47 17.94
N LEU A 216 -4.23 0.32 16.88
CA LEU A 216 -2.78 0.20 16.98
C LEU A 216 -2.14 1.42 17.62
N PHE A 217 -2.65 2.61 17.33
CA PHE A 217 -2.10 3.89 17.80
C PHE A 217 -2.86 4.51 18.98
N GLY A 218 -3.57 3.69 19.78
CA GLY A 218 -4.18 4.12 21.05
C GLY A 218 -5.66 4.48 20.98
N GLY A 219 -6.32 4.21 19.86
CA GLY A 219 -7.76 4.35 19.67
C GLY A 219 -8.19 5.75 19.24
N LYS A 220 -9.49 6.01 19.39
CA LYS A 220 -10.13 7.24 18.95
C LYS A 220 -9.48 8.50 19.54
N GLY A 221 -9.18 9.47 18.68
CA GLY A 221 -8.54 10.73 19.07
C GLY A 221 -7.03 10.64 19.28
N LYS A 222 -6.41 9.47 19.06
CA LYS A 222 -4.97 9.27 19.18
C LYS A 222 -4.32 9.10 17.81
N PHE A 223 -3.21 9.81 17.63
CA PHE A 223 -2.41 9.83 16.42
C PHE A 223 -1.02 10.40 16.77
N ILE A 224 -0.06 10.21 15.88
CA ILE A 224 1.30 10.68 16.00
C ILE A 224 1.65 11.41 14.71
N ASN A 225 1.99 12.69 14.81
CA ASN A 225 2.56 13.44 13.70
C ASN A 225 4.07 13.20 13.67
N PHE A 226 4.58 12.80 12.50
CA PHE A 226 6.02 12.83 12.25
C PHE A 226 6.47 14.18 11.71
N TYR A 227 5.56 14.91 11.05
CA TYR A 227 5.76 16.27 10.56
C TYR A 227 4.57 17.16 10.95
N GLU A 228 4.84 18.21 11.71
CA GLU A 228 3.83 19.09 12.31
C GLU A 228 3.41 20.22 11.36
N THR A 229 4.34 20.68 10.50
CA THR A 229 4.14 21.87 9.67
C THR A 229 4.13 21.56 8.18
N GLY A 230 3.57 22.49 7.39
CA GLY A 230 3.62 22.39 5.92
C GLY A 230 5.04 22.57 5.39
N ASP A 231 5.89 23.32 6.10
CA ASP A 231 7.30 23.56 5.77
C ASP A 231 8.15 22.29 5.90
N GLU A 232 7.96 21.52 6.99
CA GLU A 232 8.61 20.21 7.16
C GLU A 232 8.20 19.24 6.04
N LEU A 233 6.90 19.14 5.75
CA LEU A 233 6.42 18.28 4.66
C LEU A 233 6.95 18.72 3.30
N PHE A 234 7.00 20.02 3.03
CA PHE A 234 7.54 20.54 1.79
C PHE A 234 9.02 20.16 1.63
N SER A 235 9.82 20.24 2.70
CA SER A 235 11.22 19.82 2.70
C SER A 235 11.37 18.33 2.39
N VAL A 236 10.60 17.47 3.07
CA VAL A 236 10.64 16.02 2.84
C VAL A 236 10.20 15.69 1.40
N MET A 237 9.18 16.35 0.89
CA MET A 237 8.71 16.13 -0.49
C MET A 237 9.75 16.58 -1.52
N CYS A 238 10.49 17.67 -1.28
CA CYS A 238 11.61 18.08 -2.13
C CYS A 238 12.72 17.01 -2.14
N ASP A 239 13.09 16.49 -0.97
CA ASP A 239 14.10 15.44 -0.85
C ASP A 239 13.70 14.16 -1.60
N LEU A 240 12.42 13.77 -1.48
CA LEU A 240 11.86 12.61 -2.18
C LEU A 240 11.83 12.81 -3.70
N GLU A 241 11.39 13.99 -4.17
CA GLU A 241 11.44 14.37 -5.59
C GLU A 241 12.87 14.28 -6.13
N GLU A 242 13.85 14.80 -5.38
CA GLU A 242 15.25 14.80 -5.83
C GLU A 242 15.86 13.39 -5.87
N LYS A 243 15.68 12.60 -4.81
CA LYS A 243 16.30 11.27 -4.67
C LYS A 243 15.65 10.23 -5.59
N LEU A 244 14.32 10.27 -5.72
CA LEU A 244 13.55 9.26 -6.46
C LEU A 244 13.15 9.71 -7.87
N LYS A 245 13.42 10.98 -8.22
CA LYS A 245 13.03 11.61 -9.49
C LYS A 245 11.52 11.59 -9.75
N VAL A 246 10.72 11.65 -8.68
CA VAL A 246 9.26 11.61 -8.74
C VAL A 246 8.63 12.98 -8.63
N ARG A 247 7.38 13.10 -9.10
CA ARG A 247 6.50 14.25 -8.85
C ARG A 247 5.15 13.86 -8.26
N SER A 248 4.98 12.58 -7.96
CA SER A 248 3.77 12.00 -7.40
C SER A 248 4.06 11.39 -6.04
N PHE A 249 3.12 11.55 -5.11
CA PHE A 249 3.22 11.11 -3.73
C PHE A 249 1.97 10.32 -3.34
N PHE A 250 2.17 9.12 -2.82
CA PHE A 250 1.13 8.35 -2.14
C PHE A 250 1.23 8.66 -0.65
N VAL A 251 0.28 9.45 -0.15
CA VAL A 251 0.28 9.95 1.22
C VAL A 251 -0.45 8.95 2.12
N MET A 252 0.33 8.18 2.87
CA MET A 252 -0.15 7.28 3.91
C MET A 252 -0.37 8.07 5.20
N ASP A 253 -1.55 8.66 5.29
CA ASP A 253 -2.08 9.35 6.46
C ASP A 253 -3.60 9.14 6.43
N GLU A 254 -4.17 8.64 7.53
CA GLU A 254 -5.58 8.28 7.61
C GLU A 254 -6.52 9.48 7.36
N ASN A 255 -6.05 10.72 7.60
CA ASN A 255 -6.81 11.95 7.39
C ASN A 255 -5.90 13.16 7.09
N PHE A 256 -5.07 13.09 6.05
CA PHE A 256 -4.12 14.16 5.68
C PHE A 256 -4.76 15.57 5.65
N LEU A 257 -5.92 15.69 5.01
CA LEU A 257 -6.66 16.95 4.82
C LEU A 257 -7.38 17.44 6.10
N LEU A 258 -7.48 16.62 7.15
CA LEU A 258 -8.04 17.07 8.43
C LEU A 258 -7.10 18.08 9.11
N HIS A 259 -5.79 17.97 8.87
CA HIS A 259 -4.78 18.92 9.34
C HIS A 259 -4.74 20.16 8.46
N ARG A 260 -5.84 20.91 8.42
CA ARG A 260 -6.06 22.00 7.46
C ARG A 260 -4.96 23.06 7.43
N LYS A 261 -4.46 23.49 8.60
CA LYS A 261 -3.37 24.47 8.69
C LYS A 261 -2.09 23.96 8.00
N ARG A 262 -1.71 22.70 8.25
CA ARG A 262 -0.55 22.04 7.63
C ARG A 262 -0.73 21.93 6.11
N ALA A 263 -1.90 21.50 5.64
CA ALA A 263 -2.21 21.36 4.22
C ALA A 263 -2.24 22.70 3.47
N LEU A 264 -2.82 23.75 4.05
CA LEU A 264 -2.84 25.08 3.42
C LEU A 264 -1.46 25.73 3.42
N ARG A 265 -0.65 25.51 4.46
CA ARG A 265 0.74 25.95 4.46
C ARG A 265 1.56 25.26 3.36
N LEU A 266 1.34 23.95 3.16
CA LEU A 266 1.95 23.22 2.05
C LEU A 266 1.49 23.75 0.69
N LEU A 267 0.21 24.06 0.52
CA LEU A 267 -0.33 24.70 -0.68
C LEU A 267 0.41 26.01 -1.01
N GLU A 268 0.57 26.90 -0.04
CA GLU A 268 1.31 28.17 -0.22
C GLU A 268 2.73 27.93 -0.73
N LEU A 269 3.43 26.94 -0.18
CA LEU A 269 4.79 26.60 -0.56
C LEU A 269 4.86 25.97 -1.96
N ILE A 270 3.89 25.13 -2.32
CA ILE A 270 3.76 24.57 -3.67
C ILE A 270 3.57 25.68 -4.70
N GLU A 271 2.68 26.63 -4.43
CA GLU A 271 2.41 27.78 -5.31
C GLU A 271 3.63 28.69 -5.43
N LYS A 272 4.23 29.08 -4.29
CA LYS A 272 5.42 29.95 -4.25
C LYS A 272 6.60 29.37 -5.03
N ASN A 273 6.77 28.04 -5.00
CA ASN A 273 7.87 27.36 -5.68
C ASN A 273 7.46 26.76 -7.03
N ASN A 274 6.24 27.03 -7.52
CA ASN A 274 5.70 26.54 -8.79
C ASN A 274 5.87 25.01 -8.98
N ARG A 275 5.66 24.23 -7.91
CA ARG A 275 5.80 22.77 -7.93
C ARG A 275 4.58 22.12 -8.59
N SER A 276 4.84 21.14 -9.46
CA SER A 276 3.79 20.42 -10.22
C SER A 276 3.53 19.04 -9.61
N TRP A 277 3.26 19.00 -8.31
CA TRP A 277 3.12 17.76 -7.56
C TRP A 277 1.71 17.18 -7.63
N SER A 278 1.64 15.85 -7.57
CA SER A 278 0.41 15.06 -7.52
C SER A 278 0.37 14.24 -6.24
N MET A 279 -0.73 14.29 -5.50
CA MET A 279 -0.88 13.60 -4.23
C MET A 279 -2.13 12.74 -4.22
N SER A 280 -1.95 11.49 -3.83
CA SER A 280 -3.01 10.54 -3.52
C SER A 280 -3.17 10.48 -2.01
N VAL A 281 -4.40 10.69 -1.50
CA VAL A 281 -4.66 10.83 -0.06
C VAL A 281 -5.85 10.01 0.40
N PHE A 282 -5.93 9.72 1.69
CA PHE A 282 -7.15 9.24 2.35
C PHE A 282 -7.90 10.42 2.97
N SER A 283 -9.22 10.47 2.81
CA SER A 283 -10.02 11.54 3.41
C SER A 283 -11.51 11.17 3.54
N SER A 284 -12.18 11.76 4.53
CA SER A 284 -13.64 11.68 4.64
C SER A 284 -14.33 12.71 3.74
N ALA A 285 -15.55 12.40 3.30
CA ALA A 285 -16.38 13.31 2.49
C ALA A 285 -16.50 14.70 3.12
N ARG A 286 -16.78 14.76 4.43
CA ARG A 286 -16.89 16.01 5.19
C ARG A 286 -15.61 16.85 5.14
N VAL A 287 -14.43 16.22 5.29
CA VAL A 287 -13.16 16.94 5.24
C VAL A 287 -12.94 17.51 3.84
N LEU A 288 -13.23 16.76 2.78
CA LEU A 288 -13.14 17.23 1.40
C LEU A 288 -14.03 18.47 1.16
N THR A 289 -15.28 18.45 1.65
CA THR A 289 -16.19 19.60 1.52
C THR A 289 -15.75 20.86 2.27
N SER A 290 -14.78 20.74 3.19
CA SER A 290 -14.21 21.92 3.86
C SER A 290 -13.21 22.70 2.98
N TYR A 291 -12.78 22.13 1.85
CA TYR A 291 -11.90 22.76 0.89
C TYR A 291 -12.68 23.24 -0.33
N THR A 292 -12.23 24.33 -0.95
CA THR A 292 -12.69 24.63 -2.31
C THR A 292 -12.04 23.66 -3.28
N ILE A 293 -12.69 23.42 -4.41
CA ILE A 293 -12.13 22.55 -5.44
C ILE A 293 -10.81 23.11 -6.00
N GLU A 294 -10.67 24.44 -6.08
CA GLU A 294 -9.40 25.07 -6.46
C GLU A 294 -8.29 24.78 -5.47
N GLN A 295 -8.57 24.79 -4.15
CA GLN A 295 -7.59 24.45 -3.13
C GLN A 295 -7.10 23.01 -3.29
N LEU A 296 -8.02 22.06 -3.50
CA LEU A 296 -7.65 20.66 -3.72
C LEU A 296 -6.78 20.50 -4.97
N VAL A 297 -7.18 21.12 -6.08
CA VAL A 297 -6.43 21.07 -7.35
C VAL A 297 -5.07 21.74 -7.21
N LYS A 298 -4.97 22.94 -6.64
CA LYS A 298 -3.68 23.64 -6.47
C LYS A 298 -2.75 22.91 -5.51
N LEU A 299 -3.29 22.29 -4.46
CA LEU A 299 -2.53 21.51 -3.49
C LEU A 299 -1.88 20.26 -4.11
N GLY A 300 -2.35 19.80 -5.27
CA GLY A 300 -1.86 18.56 -5.86
C GLY A 300 -2.80 17.38 -5.68
N ILE A 301 -3.96 17.55 -5.04
CA ILE A 301 -4.86 16.42 -4.80
C ILE A 301 -5.38 15.92 -6.13
N CYS A 302 -5.07 14.66 -6.39
CA CYS A 302 -5.25 14.07 -7.70
C CYS A 302 -5.97 12.71 -7.55
N TRP A 303 -5.88 12.07 -6.39
CA TRP A 303 -6.63 10.86 -6.05
C TRP A 303 -7.08 10.92 -4.60
N VAL A 304 -8.31 10.51 -4.31
CA VAL A 304 -8.82 10.41 -2.95
C VAL A 304 -9.42 9.03 -2.70
N TRP A 305 -8.96 8.37 -1.64
CA TRP A 305 -9.62 7.22 -1.05
C TRP A 305 -10.62 7.72 0.00
N MET A 306 -11.91 7.47 -0.23
CA MET A 306 -13.00 7.98 0.59
C MET A 306 -13.95 6.86 1.04
N GLY A 307 -14.20 6.81 2.35
CA GLY A 307 -15.26 5.96 2.91
C GLY A 307 -16.64 6.50 2.55
N LEU A 308 -17.46 5.66 1.91
CA LEU A 308 -18.83 5.89 1.46
C LEU A 308 -19.82 5.05 2.28
N GLU A 309 -19.58 4.89 3.59
CA GLU A 309 -20.40 4.13 4.55
C GLU A 309 -21.92 4.39 4.30
N GLY A 310 -22.77 3.36 4.28
CA GLY A 310 -24.12 3.45 3.68
C GLY A 310 -25.04 4.56 4.22
N GLU A 311 -26.06 4.95 3.44
CA GLU A 311 -27.19 5.77 3.92
C GLU A 311 -27.75 5.11 5.19
N HIS A 312 -27.93 5.90 6.26
CA HIS A 312 -28.36 5.45 7.59
C HIS A 312 -27.32 4.73 8.47
N SER A 313 -26.04 4.69 8.10
CA SER A 313 -25.01 4.20 9.03
C SER A 313 -24.93 5.08 10.29
N GLN A 314 -24.68 4.48 11.45
CA GLN A 314 -24.52 5.22 12.72
C GLN A 314 -23.28 6.13 12.73
N TYR A 315 -22.40 5.95 11.73
CA TYR A 315 -21.23 6.79 11.53
C TYR A 315 -21.66 8.13 10.96
N ARG A 316 -21.75 9.15 11.83
CA ARG A 316 -22.07 10.55 11.51
C ARG A 316 -21.13 11.24 10.50
N LYS A 317 -20.21 10.51 9.84
CA LYS A 317 -19.23 11.03 8.90
C LYS A 317 -19.84 11.59 7.61
N LEU A 318 -21.04 11.13 7.24
CA LEU A 318 -21.70 11.47 5.98
C LEU A 318 -22.97 12.30 6.15
N ASN A 319 -23.40 12.57 7.39
CA ASN A 319 -24.60 13.36 7.64
C ASN A 319 -24.49 14.71 6.90
N SER A 320 -25.47 14.98 6.03
CA SER A 320 -25.63 16.23 5.27
C SER A 320 -24.66 16.45 4.09
N VAL A 321 -23.94 15.42 3.61
CA VAL A 321 -23.15 15.51 2.37
C VAL A 321 -23.76 14.62 1.29
N ASP A 322 -24.08 15.20 0.14
CA ASP A 322 -24.40 14.43 -1.07
C ASP A 322 -23.10 13.87 -1.65
N THR A 323 -22.76 12.64 -1.26
CA THR A 323 -21.53 11.97 -1.67
C THR A 323 -21.49 11.70 -3.17
N ARG A 324 -22.63 11.45 -3.83
CA ARG A 324 -22.68 11.23 -5.28
C ARG A 324 -22.35 12.52 -6.03
N ALA A 325 -22.90 13.64 -5.59
CA ALA A 325 -22.54 14.94 -6.14
C ALA A 325 -21.06 15.27 -5.92
N LEU A 326 -20.52 14.98 -4.73
CA LEU A 326 -19.10 15.18 -4.42
C LEU A 326 -18.19 14.34 -5.34
N VAL A 327 -18.48 13.04 -5.53
CA VAL A 327 -17.71 12.18 -6.44
C VAL A 327 -17.71 12.75 -7.86
N ARG A 328 -18.88 13.15 -8.38
CA ARG A 328 -19.00 13.76 -9.72
C ARG A 328 -18.21 15.06 -9.83
N LEU A 329 -18.24 15.91 -8.80
CA LEU A 329 -17.46 17.15 -8.74
C LEU A 329 -15.96 16.88 -8.80
N LEU A 330 -15.46 15.95 -7.98
CA LEU A 330 -14.05 15.57 -7.95
C LEU A 330 -13.60 15.04 -9.32
N GLN A 331 -14.35 14.10 -9.91
CA GLN A 331 -14.03 13.53 -11.22
C GLN A 331 -14.11 14.55 -12.36
N ALA A 332 -15.03 15.52 -12.31
CA ALA A 332 -15.10 16.61 -13.29
C ALA A 332 -13.84 17.50 -13.27
N HIS A 333 -13.10 17.49 -12.16
CA HIS A 333 -11.84 18.19 -11.98
C HIS A 333 -10.61 17.28 -12.14
N GLY A 334 -10.79 16.04 -12.61
CA GLY A 334 -9.71 15.07 -12.81
C GLY A 334 -9.22 14.40 -11.53
N ILE A 335 -9.89 14.63 -10.39
CA ILE A 335 -9.57 13.97 -9.13
C ILE A 335 -10.24 12.61 -9.12
N ARG A 336 -9.43 11.56 -9.09
CA ARG A 336 -9.88 10.16 -9.08
C ARG A 336 -10.39 9.80 -7.70
N VAL A 337 -11.45 9.00 -7.65
CA VAL A 337 -12.05 8.57 -6.38
C VAL A 337 -11.97 7.05 -6.27
N LEU A 338 -11.38 6.58 -5.16
CA LEU A 338 -11.56 5.21 -4.69
C LEU A 338 -12.58 5.24 -3.56
N GLY A 339 -13.78 4.70 -3.82
CA GLY A 339 -14.84 4.58 -2.82
C GLY A 339 -14.64 3.34 -1.96
N SER A 340 -14.99 3.40 -0.68
CA SER A 340 -14.95 2.23 0.21
C SER A 340 -16.25 2.06 0.97
N THR A 341 -16.85 0.88 0.87
CA THR A 341 -18.13 0.54 1.52
C THR A 341 -17.97 -0.71 2.37
N ILE A 342 -18.55 -0.67 3.56
CA ILE A 342 -18.58 -1.79 4.51
C ILE A 342 -19.90 -2.54 4.34
N LEU A 343 -19.83 -3.86 4.21
CA LEU A 343 -20.98 -4.75 4.17
C LEU A 343 -21.11 -5.51 5.50
N GLY A 344 -22.34 -5.82 5.90
CA GLY A 344 -22.61 -6.40 7.23
C GLY A 344 -22.56 -5.44 8.42
N LEU A 345 -22.84 -4.15 8.21
CA LEU A 345 -23.13 -3.27 9.34
C LEU A 345 -24.36 -3.77 10.09
N GLU A 346 -24.55 -3.35 11.34
CA GLU A 346 -25.57 -3.90 12.25
C GLU A 346 -27.00 -3.80 11.68
N ASN A 347 -27.26 -2.79 10.86
CA ASN A 347 -28.54 -2.56 10.18
C ASN A 347 -28.67 -3.26 8.82
N HIS A 348 -27.62 -3.92 8.33
CA HIS A 348 -27.66 -4.65 7.07
C HIS A 348 -28.33 -6.00 7.27
N THR A 349 -29.28 -6.31 6.38
CA THR A 349 -30.06 -7.55 6.38
C THR A 349 -30.08 -8.14 4.98
N PRO A 350 -30.42 -9.43 4.82
CA PRO A 350 -30.61 -10.03 3.50
C PRO A 350 -31.59 -9.27 2.60
N GLU A 351 -32.57 -8.58 3.17
CA GLU A 351 -33.60 -7.83 2.46
C GLU A 351 -33.12 -6.48 1.93
N ASN A 352 -32.12 -5.85 2.56
CA ASN A 352 -31.65 -4.50 2.20
C ASN A 352 -30.23 -4.46 1.60
N ILE A 353 -29.44 -5.54 1.70
CA ILE A 353 -28.03 -5.52 1.30
C ILE A 353 -27.83 -5.16 -0.18
N GLU A 354 -28.74 -5.60 -1.05
CA GLU A 354 -28.69 -5.25 -2.48
C GLU A 354 -28.87 -3.74 -2.71
N GLN A 355 -29.71 -3.07 -1.92
CA GLN A 355 -29.89 -1.62 -2.00
C GLN A 355 -28.64 -0.88 -1.54
N VAL A 356 -27.94 -1.40 -0.52
CA VAL A 356 -26.65 -0.86 -0.05
C VAL A 356 -25.59 -0.97 -1.15
N VAL A 357 -25.54 -2.12 -1.83
CA VAL A 357 -24.63 -2.35 -2.95
C VAL A 357 -24.96 -1.42 -4.12
N ASP A 358 -26.23 -1.35 -4.54
CA ASP A 358 -26.66 -0.47 -5.64
C ASP A 358 -26.38 1.01 -5.32
N TYR A 359 -26.54 1.44 -4.07
CA TYR A 359 -26.16 2.79 -3.63
C TYR A 359 -24.66 3.03 -3.81
N ALA A 360 -23.80 2.13 -3.33
CA ALA A 360 -22.36 2.22 -3.48
C ALA A 360 -21.94 2.27 -4.95
N VAL A 361 -22.49 1.37 -5.77
CA VAL A 361 -22.26 1.28 -7.23
C VAL A 361 -22.71 2.54 -7.96
N SER A 362 -23.81 3.17 -7.54
CA SER A 362 -24.34 4.39 -8.15
C SER A 362 -23.42 5.62 -8.06
N HIS A 363 -22.38 5.57 -7.22
CA HIS A 363 -21.40 6.64 -7.14
C HIS A 363 -20.49 6.71 -8.39
N ASP A 364 -20.37 5.62 -9.17
CA ASP A 364 -19.48 5.52 -10.33
C ASP A 364 -18.07 6.05 -10.01
N THR A 365 -17.51 5.64 -8.86
CA THR A 365 -16.13 5.95 -8.45
C THR A 365 -15.13 5.44 -9.50
N ASP A 366 -13.84 5.77 -9.45
CA ASP A 366 -12.88 5.19 -10.40
C ASP A 366 -12.51 3.74 -10.01
N PHE A 367 -12.48 3.52 -8.70
CA PHE A 367 -12.21 2.25 -8.03
C PHE A 367 -13.17 2.11 -6.85
N HIS A 368 -13.50 0.89 -6.43
CA HIS A 368 -14.40 0.67 -5.30
C HIS A 368 -13.96 -0.52 -4.45
N GLN A 369 -13.70 -0.29 -3.17
CA GLN A 369 -13.44 -1.33 -2.19
C GLN A 369 -14.73 -1.72 -1.48
N PHE A 370 -14.98 -3.03 -1.40
CA PHE A 370 -15.95 -3.60 -0.47
C PHE A 370 -15.21 -4.37 0.60
N MET A 371 -15.53 -4.15 1.88
CA MET A 371 -14.98 -4.89 3.02
C MET A 371 -16.12 -5.42 3.89
N LEU A 372 -15.94 -6.59 4.48
CA LEU A 372 -16.84 -7.07 5.53
C LEU A 372 -16.60 -6.32 6.84
N TYR A 373 -17.68 -6.00 7.56
CA TYR A 373 -17.62 -5.41 8.89
C TYR A 373 -17.02 -6.42 9.86
N THR A 374 -15.71 -6.33 10.08
CA THR A 374 -14.94 -7.39 10.75
C THR A 374 -14.40 -6.88 12.08
N PRO A 375 -14.84 -7.44 13.22
CA PRO A 375 -14.23 -7.20 14.52
C PRO A 375 -12.76 -7.66 14.55
N ILE A 376 -11.81 -6.72 14.54
CA ILE A 376 -10.38 -7.02 14.64
C ILE A 376 -9.92 -6.85 16.10
N PRO A 377 -9.10 -7.75 16.67
CA PRO A 377 -8.59 -7.62 18.03
C PRO A 377 -8.08 -6.21 18.35
N GLY A 378 -8.38 -5.72 19.56
CA GLY A 378 -8.01 -4.40 20.06
C GLY A 378 -8.87 -3.23 19.57
N THR A 379 -9.86 -3.48 18.71
CA THR A 379 -10.85 -2.48 18.29
C THR A 379 -12.06 -2.47 19.24
N PRO A 380 -12.75 -1.34 19.42
CA PRO A 380 -13.99 -1.30 20.22
C PRO A 380 -15.06 -2.28 19.73
N LEU A 381 -15.16 -2.53 18.42
CA LEU A 381 -16.07 -3.52 17.86
C LEU A 381 -15.74 -4.94 18.35
N TYR A 382 -14.46 -5.30 18.38
CA TYR A 382 -14.02 -6.60 18.90
C TYR A 382 -14.30 -6.75 20.40
N GLU A 383 -14.07 -5.71 21.19
CA GLU A 383 -14.40 -5.70 22.63
C GLU A 383 -15.90 -5.90 22.87
N GLN A 384 -16.74 -5.25 22.07
CA GLN A 384 -18.19 -5.44 22.10
C GLN A 384 -18.58 -6.91 21.83
N HIS A 385 -18.15 -7.47 20.70
CA HIS A 385 -18.49 -8.86 20.35
C HIS A 385 -17.90 -9.90 21.31
N THR A 386 -16.75 -9.59 21.94
CA THR A 386 -16.19 -10.41 23.02
C THR A 386 -17.12 -10.41 24.23
N GLY A 387 -17.56 -9.23 24.67
CA GLY A 387 -18.48 -9.09 25.82
C GLY A 387 -19.85 -9.73 25.59
N GLU A 388 -20.33 -9.70 24.34
CA GLU A 388 -21.59 -10.34 23.92
C GLU A 388 -21.45 -11.85 23.67
N GLY A 389 -20.23 -12.40 23.64
CA GLY A 389 -19.99 -13.82 23.36
C GLY A 389 -20.33 -14.23 21.92
N THR A 390 -20.28 -13.31 20.96
CA THR A 390 -20.70 -13.55 19.56
C THR A 390 -19.57 -13.89 18.60
N LEU A 391 -18.31 -13.66 19.00
CA LEU A 391 -17.12 -14.05 18.22
C LEU A 391 -17.07 -15.57 17.99
N PHE A 392 -16.56 -15.99 16.83
CA PHE A 392 -16.20 -17.39 16.61
C PHE A 392 -14.92 -17.75 17.36
N SER A 393 -14.84 -18.99 17.84
CA SER A 393 -13.57 -19.53 18.35
C SER A 393 -12.56 -19.72 17.21
N GLU A 394 -11.26 -19.79 17.50
CA GLU A 394 -10.25 -20.04 16.47
C GLU A 394 -10.41 -21.40 15.77
N ALA A 395 -11.04 -22.37 16.44
CA ALA A 395 -11.36 -23.67 15.85
C ALA A 395 -12.48 -23.57 14.80
N GLU A 396 -13.43 -22.64 14.99
CA GLU A 396 -14.49 -22.36 14.04
C GLU A 396 -14.07 -21.39 12.94
N PHE A 397 -13.19 -20.44 13.29
CA PHE A 397 -12.71 -19.39 12.38
C PHE A 397 -11.21 -19.12 12.61
N PRO A 398 -10.33 -19.68 11.76
CA PRO A 398 -8.89 -19.49 11.88
C PRO A 398 -8.49 -18.01 11.81
N ALA A 399 -7.49 -17.61 12.59
CA ALA A 399 -6.95 -16.25 12.54
C ALA A 399 -6.45 -15.86 11.13
N ALA A 400 -6.03 -16.84 10.33
CA ALA A 400 -5.63 -16.68 8.93
C ALA A 400 -6.71 -16.08 8.04
N ASP A 401 -7.97 -16.30 8.37
CA ASP A 401 -9.13 -15.90 7.57
C ASP A 401 -9.71 -14.54 8.05
N ALA A 402 -9.13 -13.95 9.11
CA ALA A 402 -9.59 -12.70 9.73
C ALA A 402 -9.06 -11.45 9.01
N HIS A 403 -9.33 -11.36 7.71
CA HIS A 403 -8.87 -10.28 6.82
C HIS A 403 -10.02 -9.43 6.21
N GLY A 404 -11.28 -9.85 6.39
CA GLY A 404 -12.47 -9.10 5.97
C GLY A 404 -12.81 -9.19 4.48
N GLN A 405 -12.18 -10.11 3.73
CA GLN A 405 -12.52 -10.45 2.34
C GLN A 405 -13.12 -11.85 2.17
N TYR A 406 -13.40 -12.57 3.26
CA TYR A 406 -13.94 -13.93 3.18
C TYR A 406 -15.29 -14.03 3.89
N ARG A 407 -15.27 -14.18 5.21
CA ARG A 407 -16.45 -14.39 6.05
C ARG A 407 -16.36 -13.59 7.34
N PHE A 408 -17.49 -13.45 8.05
CA PHE A 408 -17.48 -12.83 9.37
C PHE A 408 -16.81 -13.74 10.38
N ASN A 409 -15.95 -13.17 11.23
CA ASN A 409 -15.37 -13.85 12.39
C ASN A 409 -16.27 -13.79 13.63
N TYR A 410 -17.55 -13.47 13.46
CA TYR A 410 -18.56 -13.38 14.51
C TYR A 410 -19.95 -13.74 13.99
N ARG A 411 -20.89 -13.98 14.90
CA ARG A 411 -22.30 -14.25 14.60
C ARG A 411 -23.06 -12.93 14.42
N HIS A 412 -23.29 -12.53 13.18
CA HIS A 412 -24.14 -11.38 12.86
C HIS A 412 -25.62 -11.71 13.14
N SER A 413 -26.37 -10.71 13.62
CA SER A 413 -27.80 -10.80 13.98
C SER A 413 -28.77 -11.18 12.85
N HIS A 414 -28.42 -10.92 11.59
CA HIS A 414 -29.33 -11.04 10.42
C HIS A 414 -28.72 -11.88 9.30
N ILE A 415 -27.39 -11.81 9.14
CA ILE A 415 -26.66 -12.53 8.11
C ILE A 415 -26.02 -13.76 8.76
N HIS A 416 -26.38 -14.94 8.27
CA HIS A 416 -26.00 -16.22 8.87
C HIS A 416 -25.46 -17.16 7.80
N HIS A 417 -24.83 -18.25 8.26
CA HIS A 417 -24.41 -19.39 7.44
C HIS A 417 -23.44 -19.05 6.29
N GLY A 418 -22.60 -18.02 6.43
CA GLY A 418 -21.58 -17.70 5.42
C GLY A 418 -22.09 -16.93 4.20
N ARG A 419 -23.36 -16.48 4.20
CA ARG A 419 -23.93 -15.70 3.08
C ARG A 419 -23.16 -14.43 2.76
N GLU A 420 -22.44 -13.87 3.73
CA GLU A 420 -21.62 -12.68 3.56
C GLU A 420 -20.54 -12.81 2.48
N GLU A 421 -20.03 -14.01 2.23
CA GLU A 421 -19.06 -14.27 1.16
C GLU A 421 -19.70 -14.01 -0.22
N GLN A 422 -20.94 -14.46 -0.40
CA GLN A 422 -21.69 -14.23 -1.64
C GLN A 422 -22.01 -12.75 -1.81
N TYR A 423 -22.36 -12.04 -0.74
CA TYR A 423 -22.67 -10.61 -0.80
C TYR A 423 -21.45 -9.77 -1.21
N ILE A 424 -20.27 -10.02 -0.62
CA ILE A 424 -19.07 -9.25 -0.98
C ILE A 424 -18.63 -9.50 -2.42
N VAL A 425 -18.65 -10.77 -2.88
CA VAL A 425 -18.31 -11.11 -4.27
C VAL A 425 -19.32 -10.51 -5.25
N SER A 426 -20.62 -10.59 -4.92
CA SER A 426 -21.69 -10.02 -5.75
C SER A 426 -21.60 -8.49 -5.83
N ALA A 427 -21.17 -7.82 -4.76
CA ALA A 427 -20.95 -6.38 -4.76
C ALA A 427 -19.84 -5.95 -5.76
N PHE A 428 -18.71 -6.66 -5.77
CA PHE A 428 -17.66 -6.43 -6.76
C PHE A 428 -18.14 -6.72 -8.18
N GLN A 429 -18.88 -7.81 -8.38
CA GLN A 429 -19.44 -8.17 -9.68
C GLN A 429 -20.42 -7.10 -10.18
N ARG A 430 -21.30 -6.62 -9.30
CA ARG A 430 -22.28 -5.58 -9.60
C ARG A 430 -21.63 -4.26 -10.00
N ASP A 431 -20.62 -3.80 -9.25
CA ASP A 431 -19.85 -2.60 -9.63
C ASP A 431 -19.20 -2.75 -11.00
N PHE A 432 -18.58 -3.91 -11.24
CA PHE A 432 -17.92 -4.18 -12.51
C PHE A 432 -18.90 -4.23 -13.69
N GLU A 433 -20.07 -4.86 -13.54
CA GLU A 433 -21.10 -4.93 -14.58
C GLU A 433 -21.70 -3.55 -14.88
N VAL A 434 -22.03 -2.79 -13.84
CA VAL A 434 -22.71 -1.50 -13.96
C VAL A 434 -21.76 -0.40 -14.42
N ASN A 435 -20.53 -0.34 -13.90
CA ASN A 435 -19.60 0.76 -14.17
C ASN A 435 -18.48 0.39 -15.15
N GLY A 436 -18.19 -0.91 -15.31
CA GLY A 436 -17.11 -1.40 -16.17
C GLY A 436 -15.74 -1.44 -15.50
N PRO A 437 -14.68 -1.80 -16.25
CA PRO A 437 -13.32 -1.90 -15.72
C PRO A 437 -12.83 -0.61 -15.09
N SER A 438 -12.20 -0.69 -13.91
CA SER A 438 -11.68 0.48 -13.19
C SER A 438 -10.66 1.27 -14.01
N LEU A 439 -9.86 0.60 -14.86
CA LEU A 439 -8.96 1.28 -15.78
C LEU A 439 -9.74 2.22 -16.72
N ALA A 440 -10.86 1.80 -17.31
CA ALA A 440 -11.62 2.66 -18.20
C ALA A 440 -12.22 3.88 -17.47
N ARG A 441 -12.69 3.68 -16.23
CA ARG A 441 -13.23 4.75 -15.37
C ARG A 441 -12.14 5.78 -15.01
N LEU A 442 -10.96 5.30 -14.63
CA LEU A 442 -9.75 6.09 -14.40
C LEU A 442 -9.39 6.95 -15.61
N LEU A 443 -9.31 6.35 -16.81
CA LEU A 443 -8.93 7.05 -18.03
C LEU A 443 -9.95 8.14 -18.42
N ARG A 444 -11.24 7.89 -18.20
CA ARG A 444 -12.30 8.89 -18.37
C ARG A 444 -12.10 10.09 -17.45
N THR A 445 -11.76 9.88 -16.18
CA THR A 445 -11.49 10.96 -15.22
C THR A 445 -10.23 11.75 -15.56
N LEU A 446 -9.15 11.07 -15.95
CA LEU A 446 -7.92 11.71 -16.43
C LEU A 446 -8.20 12.62 -17.64
N LEU A 447 -9.00 12.14 -18.60
CA LEU A 447 -9.37 12.92 -19.78
C LEU A 447 -10.16 14.18 -19.42
N LYS A 448 -11.14 14.09 -18.51
CA LYS A 448 -11.91 15.25 -18.01
C LYS A 448 -11.00 16.29 -17.36
N GLY A 449 -10.07 15.85 -16.50
CA GLY A 449 -9.08 16.72 -15.86
C GLY A 449 -8.25 17.48 -16.89
N TRP A 450 -7.69 16.78 -17.87
CA TRP A 450 -6.93 17.40 -18.96
C TRP A 450 -7.74 18.40 -19.77
N GLN A 451 -8.95 18.03 -20.20
CA GLN A 451 -9.82 18.91 -20.97
C GLN A 451 -10.13 20.22 -20.23
N ARG A 452 -10.28 20.13 -18.91
CA ARG A 452 -10.54 21.29 -18.04
C ARG A 452 -9.29 22.15 -17.81
N TYR A 453 -8.13 21.53 -17.62
CA TYR A 453 -6.94 22.22 -17.09
C TYR A 453 -5.79 22.42 -18.08
N LYS A 454 -5.84 21.88 -19.30
CA LYS A 454 -4.78 22.04 -20.31
C LYS A 454 -4.41 23.49 -20.63
N ASN A 455 -5.37 24.41 -20.49
CA ASN A 455 -5.21 25.84 -20.77
C ASN A 455 -5.27 26.70 -19.49
N HIS A 456 -5.09 26.12 -18.30
CA HIS A 456 -5.13 26.85 -17.04
C HIS A 456 -4.07 27.97 -17.01
N PRO A 457 -4.31 29.16 -16.43
CA PRO A 457 -3.32 30.26 -16.43
C PRO A 457 -2.01 29.91 -15.71
N GLU A 458 -2.08 29.15 -14.60
CA GLU A 458 -0.90 28.73 -13.85
C GLU A 458 -0.16 27.56 -14.50
N LYS A 459 1.16 27.70 -14.66
CA LYS A 459 2.02 26.73 -15.35
C LYS A 459 2.10 25.39 -14.62
N CYS A 460 2.27 25.39 -13.29
CA CYS A 460 2.38 24.16 -12.50
C CYS A 460 1.15 23.25 -12.65
N ILE A 461 -0.05 23.83 -12.73
CA ILE A 461 -1.29 23.07 -12.96
C ILE A 461 -1.29 22.46 -14.36
N ARG A 462 -0.98 23.24 -15.41
CA ARG A 462 -0.90 22.72 -16.78
C ARG A 462 0.10 21.57 -16.89
N ASP A 463 1.29 21.75 -16.34
CA ASP A 463 2.39 20.78 -16.39
C ASP A 463 1.99 19.47 -15.72
N ARG A 464 1.32 19.53 -14.56
CA ARG A 464 0.84 18.35 -13.86
C ARG A 464 -0.15 17.55 -14.71
N PHE A 465 -1.21 18.19 -15.19
CA PHE A 465 -2.22 17.50 -16.00
C PHE A 465 -1.64 17.02 -17.33
N ALA A 466 -0.68 17.73 -17.93
CA ALA A 466 0.00 17.29 -19.15
C ALA A 466 0.81 16.00 -18.96
N TRP A 467 1.49 15.86 -17.82
CA TRP A 467 2.24 14.65 -17.49
C TRP A 467 1.30 13.48 -17.17
N GLU A 468 0.25 13.68 -16.38
CA GLU A 468 -0.71 12.62 -16.01
C GLU A 468 -1.41 11.99 -17.23
N VAL A 469 -1.64 12.77 -18.30
CA VAL A 469 -2.28 12.27 -19.53
C VAL A 469 -1.31 11.86 -20.62
N LYS A 470 0.01 11.92 -20.40
CA LYS A 470 0.99 11.50 -21.40
C LYS A 470 0.70 10.09 -21.95
N PRO A 471 0.35 9.08 -21.13
CA PRO A 471 0.06 7.74 -21.65
C PRO A 471 -1.32 7.62 -22.33
N LEU A 472 -2.26 8.56 -22.13
CA LEU A 472 -3.55 8.62 -22.86
C LEU A 472 -3.37 8.74 -24.38
N ARG A 473 -2.24 9.29 -24.83
CA ARG A 473 -1.94 9.47 -26.26
C ARG A 473 -1.51 8.17 -26.95
N THR A 474 -1.11 7.15 -26.20
CA THR A 474 -0.52 5.92 -26.75
C THR A 474 -1.04 4.68 -26.03
N THR A 475 -0.39 4.28 -24.93
CA THR A 475 -0.60 2.99 -24.26
C THR A 475 -2.01 2.83 -23.73
N TYR A 476 -2.58 3.86 -23.11
CA TYR A 476 -3.95 3.81 -22.60
C TYR A 476 -5.00 3.82 -23.71
N ALA A 477 -4.78 4.52 -24.83
CA ALA A 477 -5.66 4.42 -26.00
C ALA A 477 -5.64 2.99 -26.57
N GLY A 478 -4.47 2.35 -26.60
CA GLY A 478 -4.33 0.94 -26.96
C GLY A 478 -5.02 0.01 -25.98
N ALA A 479 -4.94 0.28 -24.68
CA ALA A 479 -5.67 -0.45 -23.64
C ALA A 479 -7.18 -0.38 -23.84
N VAL A 480 -7.76 0.81 -24.06
CA VAL A 480 -9.20 0.97 -24.34
C VAL A 480 -9.60 0.26 -25.63
N TRP A 481 -8.76 0.32 -26.66
CA TRP A 481 -8.99 -0.45 -27.89
C TRP A 481 -9.02 -1.95 -27.62
N ALA A 482 -8.08 -2.48 -26.84
CA ALA A 482 -8.02 -3.90 -26.48
C ALA A 482 -9.24 -4.33 -25.66
N MET A 483 -9.65 -3.51 -24.68
CA MET A 483 -10.87 -3.72 -23.90
C MET A 483 -12.11 -3.75 -24.80
N LYS A 484 -12.22 -2.83 -25.76
CA LYS A 484 -13.33 -2.83 -26.73
C LYS A 484 -13.38 -4.14 -27.53
N GLN A 485 -12.24 -4.66 -27.98
CA GLN A 485 -12.19 -5.94 -28.71
C GLN A 485 -12.54 -7.12 -27.81
N TRP A 486 -12.07 -7.12 -26.56
CA TRP A 486 -12.41 -8.14 -25.58
C TRP A 486 -13.92 -8.21 -25.34
N TYR A 487 -14.56 -7.06 -25.15
CA TYR A 487 -15.99 -6.95 -24.88
C TYR A 487 -16.88 -6.90 -26.12
N ARG A 488 -16.40 -7.26 -27.32
CA ARG A 488 -17.17 -7.16 -28.56
C ARG A 488 -18.52 -7.90 -28.56
N HIS A 489 -18.67 -8.91 -27.70
CA HIS A 489 -19.91 -9.70 -27.51
C HIS A 489 -20.74 -9.24 -26.30
N ASN A 490 -20.34 -8.16 -25.61
CA ASN A 490 -21.09 -7.50 -24.55
C ASN A 490 -21.41 -6.07 -25.01
N PRO A 491 -22.63 -5.80 -25.54
CA PRO A 491 -22.97 -4.51 -26.15
C PRO A 491 -22.79 -3.32 -25.21
N GLY A 492 -23.15 -3.46 -23.94
CA GLY A 492 -23.02 -2.39 -22.94
C GLY A 492 -21.57 -2.00 -22.69
N MET A 493 -20.69 -2.99 -22.46
CA MET A 493 -19.26 -2.73 -22.25
C MET A 493 -18.57 -2.23 -23.52
N ALA A 494 -18.87 -2.82 -24.68
CA ALA A 494 -18.33 -2.38 -25.96
C ALA A 494 -18.69 -0.91 -26.24
N ALA A 495 -19.92 -0.50 -25.97
CA ALA A 495 -20.38 0.88 -26.14
C ALA A 495 -19.63 1.86 -25.22
N LYS A 496 -19.43 1.50 -23.95
CA LYS A 496 -18.63 2.31 -23.00
C LYS A 496 -17.19 2.50 -23.49
N MET A 497 -16.53 1.42 -23.91
CA MET A 497 -15.15 1.50 -24.41
C MET A 497 -15.08 2.27 -25.74
N ASP A 498 -16.06 2.10 -26.62
CA ASP A 498 -16.14 2.85 -27.89
C ASP A 498 -16.31 4.35 -27.66
N SER A 499 -17.19 4.74 -26.73
CA SER A 499 -17.40 6.14 -26.35
C SER A 499 -16.10 6.76 -25.83
N LEU A 500 -15.45 6.11 -24.85
CA LEU A 500 -14.18 6.58 -24.29
C LEU A 500 -13.09 6.68 -25.36
N LEU A 501 -12.97 5.69 -26.24
CA LEU A 501 -11.97 5.68 -27.30
C LEU A 501 -12.20 6.82 -28.31
N LYS A 502 -13.47 7.10 -28.66
CA LYS A 502 -13.85 8.23 -29.53
C LYS A 502 -13.48 9.56 -28.88
N ASP A 503 -13.71 9.73 -27.59
CA ASP A 503 -13.35 10.95 -26.87
C ASP A 503 -11.82 11.15 -26.81
N ILE A 504 -11.06 10.08 -26.57
CA ILE A 504 -9.59 10.11 -26.63
C ILE A 504 -9.10 10.49 -28.04
N TYR A 505 -9.69 9.92 -29.09
CA TYR A 505 -9.34 10.27 -30.47
C TYR A 505 -9.71 11.70 -30.84
N ARG A 506 -10.84 12.21 -30.34
CA ARG A 506 -11.25 13.61 -30.54
C ARG A 506 -10.24 14.56 -29.90
N GLU A 507 -9.73 14.23 -28.71
CA GLU A 507 -8.80 15.09 -27.97
C GLU A 507 -7.36 15.06 -28.53
N PHE A 508 -6.85 13.88 -28.90
CA PHE A 508 -5.44 13.73 -29.29
C PHE A 508 -5.19 13.52 -30.79
N GLY A 509 -6.27 13.43 -31.58
CA GLY A 509 -6.22 13.46 -33.04
C GLY A 509 -5.74 12.19 -33.72
N TRP A 510 -5.35 12.33 -34.99
CA TRP A 510 -5.14 11.22 -35.92
C TRP A 510 -3.96 10.30 -35.56
N LYS A 511 -2.89 10.83 -34.94
CA LYS A 511 -1.72 10.03 -34.52
C LYS A 511 -2.13 8.96 -33.51
N THR A 512 -2.91 9.34 -32.50
CA THR A 512 -3.46 8.43 -31.50
C THR A 512 -4.38 7.38 -32.14
N ARG A 513 -5.20 7.80 -33.12
CA ARG A 513 -6.10 6.91 -33.87
C ARG A 513 -5.34 5.84 -34.67
N ALA A 514 -4.16 6.18 -35.20
CA ALA A 514 -3.31 5.24 -35.93
C ALA A 514 -2.53 4.29 -35.00
N ILE A 515 -2.02 4.79 -33.87
CA ILE A 515 -1.16 4.02 -32.95
C ILE A 515 -1.98 3.08 -32.05
N ALA A 516 -3.17 3.50 -31.61
CA ALA A 516 -3.96 2.75 -30.63
C ALA A 516 -4.27 1.30 -31.06
N PRO A 517 -4.67 0.99 -32.32
CA PRO A 517 -4.87 -0.40 -32.75
C PRO A 517 -3.60 -1.26 -32.73
N LEU A 518 -2.42 -0.67 -32.97
CA LEU A 518 -1.15 -1.40 -32.96
C LEU A 518 -0.81 -1.86 -31.54
N ILE A 519 -0.80 -0.93 -30.58
CA ILE A 519 -0.58 -1.24 -29.17
C ILE A 519 -1.72 -2.12 -28.64
N GLY A 520 -2.95 -1.86 -29.08
CA GLY A 520 -4.12 -2.60 -28.66
C GLY A 520 -4.10 -4.06 -29.06
N LYS A 521 -3.54 -4.43 -30.21
CA LYS A 521 -3.34 -5.84 -30.59
C LYS A 521 -2.37 -6.55 -29.65
N TYR A 522 -1.28 -5.89 -29.28
CA TYR A 522 -0.33 -6.42 -28.28
C TYR A 522 -1.01 -6.61 -26.93
N ALA A 523 -1.69 -5.57 -26.43
CA ALA A 523 -2.41 -5.65 -25.17
C ALA A 523 -3.50 -6.74 -25.18
N TYR A 524 -4.25 -6.88 -26.28
CA TYR A 524 -5.25 -7.94 -26.41
C TYR A 524 -4.63 -9.35 -26.36
N SER A 525 -3.43 -9.53 -26.94
CA SER A 525 -2.68 -10.78 -26.80
C SER A 525 -2.25 -11.00 -25.35
N ALA A 526 -1.67 -9.99 -24.70
CA ALA A 526 -1.24 -10.08 -23.30
C ALA A 526 -2.40 -10.45 -22.37
N ILE A 527 -3.58 -9.84 -22.56
CA ILE A 527 -4.82 -10.17 -21.84
C ILE A 527 -5.14 -11.67 -21.97
N LYS A 528 -5.10 -12.24 -23.19
CA LYS A 528 -5.39 -13.66 -23.40
C LYS A 528 -4.40 -14.59 -22.71
N HIS A 529 -3.11 -14.26 -22.77
CA HIS A 529 -2.08 -15.06 -22.11
C HIS A 529 -2.25 -15.01 -20.60
N GLU A 530 -2.54 -13.83 -20.06
CA GLU A 530 -2.75 -13.65 -18.63
C GLU A 530 -4.00 -14.35 -18.12
N GLU A 531 -5.12 -14.26 -18.84
CA GLU A 531 -6.36 -14.98 -18.51
C GLU A 531 -6.09 -16.48 -18.39
N LYS A 532 -5.38 -17.06 -19.38
CA LYS A 532 -5.00 -18.48 -19.35
C LYS A 532 -4.11 -18.82 -18.16
N ARG A 533 -3.14 -17.96 -17.85
CA ARG A 533 -2.21 -18.18 -16.73
C ARG A 533 -2.94 -18.15 -15.38
N LEU A 534 -3.79 -17.15 -15.17
CA LEU A 534 -4.58 -17.01 -13.94
C LEU A 534 -5.61 -18.13 -13.78
N ALA A 535 -6.25 -18.55 -14.87
CA ALA A 535 -7.20 -19.68 -14.89
C ALA A 535 -6.53 -21.02 -14.53
N ASN A 536 -5.25 -21.18 -14.83
CA ASN A 536 -4.45 -22.35 -14.45
C ASN A 536 -3.97 -22.31 -12.98
N GLY A 537 -4.49 -21.39 -12.15
CA GLY A 537 -4.16 -21.30 -10.72
C GLY A 537 -2.84 -20.58 -10.40
N TRP A 538 -2.16 -20.02 -11.40
CA TRP A 538 -0.92 -19.27 -11.16
C TRP A 538 -1.20 -17.97 -10.37
N ARG A 539 -0.26 -17.60 -9.51
CA ARG A 539 -0.34 -16.42 -8.63
C ARG A 539 0.98 -15.68 -8.59
N TYR A 540 0.92 -14.37 -8.32
CA TYR A 540 2.10 -13.54 -8.14
C TYR A 540 2.62 -13.64 -6.70
N GLU A 541 3.94 -13.65 -6.55
CA GLU A 541 4.63 -13.53 -5.26
C GLU A 541 5.58 -12.33 -5.33
N PRO A 542 5.73 -11.54 -4.24
CA PRO A 542 6.75 -10.51 -4.17
C PRO A 542 8.15 -11.14 -4.11
N PRO A 543 9.19 -10.50 -4.68
CA PRO A 543 10.56 -10.90 -4.44
C PRO A 543 10.97 -10.55 -3.00
N ALA A 544 11.97 -11.26 -2.47
CA ALA A 544 12.61 -10.92 -1.22
C ALA A 544 13.55 -9.72 -1.39
N PHE A 545 13.58 -8.84 -0.40
CA PHE A 545 14.49 -7.69 -0.33
C PHE A 545 15.42 -7.83 0.88
N TYR A 546 16.70 -7.51 0.68
CA TYR A 546 17.72 -7.58 1.71
C TYR A 546 18.51 -6.27 1.74
N GLU A 547 18.33 -5.48 2.79
CA GLU A 547 18.87 -4.12 2.88
C GLU A 547 19.58 -3.90 4.22
N LYS A 548 20.72 -3.21 4.19
CA LYS A 548 21.50 -2.88 5.37
C LYS A 548 21.61 -1.37 5.52
N ASN A 549 21.46 -0.87 6.75
CA ASN A 549 21.72 0.53 7.02
C ASN A 549 23.24 0.82 7.02
N ALA A 550 23.61 2.11 7.05
CA ALA A 550 25.01 2.54 6.99
C ALA A 550 25.88 1.92 8.10
N ALA A 551 25.35 1.76 9.31
CA ALA A 551 26.05 1.15 10.43
C ALA A 551 26.37 -0.33 10.20
N ALA A 552 25.40 -1.11 9.69
CA ALA A 552 25.63 -2.52 9.33
C ALA A 552 26.66 -2.66 8.20
N LEU A 553 26.58 -1.84 7.16
CA LEU A 553 27.55 -1.85 6.05
C LEU A 553 28.97 -1.47 6.51
N ALA A 554 29.08 -0.56 7.48
CA ALA A 554 30.38 -0.18 8.04
C ALA A 554 31.04 -1.34 8.81
N LEU A 555 30.25 -2.12 9.57
CA LEU A 555 30.74 -3.31 10.26
C LEU A 555 31.23 -4.40 9.30
N GLU A 556 30.51 -4.64 8.21
CA GLU A 556 30.92 -5.63 7.20
C GLU A 556 32.24 -5.24 6.52
N LYS A 557 32.41 -3.96 6.19
CA LYS A 557 33.65 -3.44 5.62
C LYS A 557 34.82 -3.57 6.60
N ALA A 558 34.60 -3.27 7.88
CA ALA A 558 35.61 -3.42 8.93
C ALA A 558 36.01 -4.89 9.14
N GLY A 559 35.05 -5.82 9.15
CA GLY A 559 35.30 -7.26 9.26
C GLY A 559 36.03 -7.83 8.03
N SER A 560 35.67 -7.36 6.83
CA SER A 560 36.35 -7.76 5.58
C SER A 560 37.78 -7.23 5.50
N ALA A 561 38.04 -6.03 6.02
CA ALA A 561 39.39 -5.46 6.10
C ALA A 561 40.29 -6.19 7.12
N ALA A 562 39.71 -6.76 8.19
CA ALA A 562 40.43 -7.58 9.17
C ALA A 562 40.81 -8.98 8.64
N LEU A 563 40.19 -9.43 7.55
CA LEU A 563 40.43 -10.73 6.90
C LEU A 563 41.41 -10.66 5.72
N VAL A 564 41.95 -9.49 5.38
CA VAL A 564 43.08 -9.40 4.44
C VAL A 564 44.35 -9.83 5.20
N PRO A 565 44.98 -10.96 4.86
CA PRO A 565 46.25 -11.32 5.47
C PRO A 565 47.27 -10.25 5.09
N GLN A 566 48.05 -9.76 6.06
CA GLN A 566 49.28 -9.03 5.79
C GLN A 566 50.26 -9.97 5.07
N THR A 567 50.10 -10.17 3.77
CA THR A 567 51.11 -10.81 2.94
C THR A 567 52.22 -9.82 2.67
N LEU A 568 53.33 -10.03 3.40
CA LEU A 568 54.73 -9.92 2.97
C LEU A 568 55.11 -8.74 2.05
N LYS A 569 55.99 -7.90 2.58
CA LYS A 569 56.84 -6.98 1.80
C LYS A 569 57.37 -7.68 0.54
N PRO A 570 57.26 -7.07 -0.66
CA PRO A 570 57.91 -7.61 -1.84
C PRO A 570 59.42 -7.40 -1.71
N THR A 571 60.17 -8.48 -1.51
CA THR A 571 61.57 -8.53 -1.91
C THR A 571 61.62 -8.40 -3.43
N GLY A 572 62.41 -7.43 -3.91
CA GLY A 572 62.41 -7.00 -5.29
C GLY A 572 62.78 -8.08 -6.29
N MET A 573 62.09 -8.05 -7.43
CA MET A 573 62.71 -8.24 -8.73
C MET A 573 61.83 -7.53 -9.76
N ALA A 574 62.41 -6.55 -10.43
CA ALA A 574 61.76 -5.78 -11.47
C ALA A 574 61.53 -6.67 -12.70
N TYR A 575 60.26 -6.87 -13.08
CA TYR A 575 59.91 -7.42 -14.38
C TYR A 575 59.55 -6.26 -15.32
N LYS A 576 60.41 -6.02 -16.31
CA LYS A 576 60.14 -5.08 -17.41
C LYS A 576 59.05 -5.67 -18.32
N PRO A 577 58.02 -4.89 -18.71
CA PRO A 577 57.09 -5.35 -19.73
C PRO A 577 57.75 -5.29 -21.12
N ALA A 578 57.65 -6.39 -21.88
CA ALA A 578 57.97 -6.43 -23.30
C ALA A 578 56.90 -5.68 -24.12
N PRO A 579 57.25 -5.04 -25.25
CA PRO A 579 56.33 -4.20 -26.01
C PRO A 579 55.28 -5.03 -26.76
N VAL A 580 54.04 -4.54 -26.71
CA VAL A 580 52.90 -5.07 -27.47
C VAL A 580 53.10 -4.75 -28.96
N LEU A 581 53.28 -5.78 -29.77
CA LEU A 581 53.20 -5.69 -31.22
C LEU A 581 51.72 -5.62 -31.63
N SER A 582 51.36 -4.53 -32.33
CA SER A 582 50.13 -4.44 -33.09
C SER A 582 50.18 -5.40 -34.26
N CYS A 583 49.09 -6.12 -34.55
CA CYS A 583 48.74 -6.38 -35.93
C CYS A 583 47.22 -6.53 -36.08
N ALA A 584 46.69 -5.67 -36.94
CA ALA A 584 45.37 -5.78 -37.52
C ALA A 584 45.30 -6.95 -38.52
N ASP A 585 44.06 -7.34 -38.80
CA ASP A 585 43.53 -7.86 -40.06
C ASP A 585 43.66 -9.35 -40.44
N LYS A 586 42.47 -9.86 -40.83
CA LYS A 586 42.12 -11.01 -41.70
C LYS A 586 41.95 -12.39 -41.04
N MET A 587 40.70 -12.77 -40.76
CA MET A 587 39.80 -13.46 -41.72
C MET A 587 38.37 -13.47 -41.21
#